data_AF-A0A349GRC5-F1
#
_entry.id   AF-A0A349GRC5-F1
#
_cell.length_a   1.000
_cell.length_b   1.000
_cell.length_c   1.000
_cell.angle_alpha   90.00
_cell.angle_beta   90.00
_cell.angle_gamma   90.00
#
_symmetry.space_group_name_H-M   'P 1'
#
loop_
_entity.id
_entity.type
_entity.pdbx_description
1 polymer ?
#
loop_
_entity_poly.entity_id
_entity_poly.type
_entity_poly.pdbx_seq_one_letter_code
_entity_poly.pdbx_strand_id
1 'polypeptide(L)'
;MIEIDSELLEKVTKELEGITNGIESVVSGAANRAALEAKKDVVNRIIDEFYIEKKPINASITIKRANKSNTVAQVKNNRKQDTFTLKRFKVDIPSNGPIKVAQSRSGGIKELKRAFVNAPKNQPGNLQVFRRDGKKRNPISLQRGYSTGGMLETNNVIDFIEDLIQERLENNLEKEVDKFFEK
;
A
#
# COMPACT_ATOMS: atom_id res chain seq x y z
N MET A 1 -15.99 -0.52 -6.09
CA MET A 1 -15.89 0.15 -7.41
C MET A 1 -16.38 1.56 -7.18
N ILE A 2 -15.62 2.56 -7.60
CA ILE A 2 -15.93 3.96 -7.30
C ILE A 2 -16.55 4.56 -8.56
N GLU A 3 -17.74 5.10 -8.41
CA GLU A 3 -18.53 5.73 -9.47
C GLU A 3 -18.46 7.25 -9.32
N ILE A 4 -18.52 7.95 -10.44
CA ILE A 4 -18.48 9.42 -10.49
C ILE A 4 -19.93 9.92 -10.48
N ASP A 5 -20.20 11.00 -9.77
CA ASP A 5 -21.50 11.69 -9.81
C ASP A 5 -21.89 12.05 -11.25
N SER A 6 -23.14 11.73 -11.60
CA SER A 6 -23.74 12.03 -12.90
C SER A 6 -23.75 13.52 -13.24
N GLU A 7 -24.00 14.41 -12.27
CA GLU A 7 -24.12 15.86 -12.55
C GLU A 7 -22.77 16.46 -12.98
N LEU A 8 -21.70 16.08 -12.28
CA LEU A 8 -20.35 16.53 -12.59
C LEU A 8 -19.89 16.00 -13.96
N LEU A 9 -20.21 14.74 -14.26
CA LEU A 9 -19.95 14.13 -15.56
C LEU A 9 -20.67 14.86 -16.70
N GLU A 10 -21.95 15.20 -16.51
CA GLU A 10 -22.72 15.95 -17.50
C GLU A 10 -22.10 17.32 -17.78
N LYS A 11 -21.71 18.06 -16.74
CA LYS A 11 -21.04 19.35 -16.89
C LYS A 11 -19.75 19.23 -17.71
N VAL A 12 -18.90 18.26 -17.38
CA VAL A 12 -17.64 18.02 -18.10
C VAL A 12 -17.89 17.57 -19.54
N THR A 13 -18.91 16.75 -19.79
CA THR A 13 -19.26 16.33 -21.15
C THR A 13 -19.69 17.51 -22.02
N LYS A 14 -20.43 18.46 -21.44
CA LYS A 14 -20.88 19.67 -22.14
C LYS A 14 -19.74 20.63 -22.42
N GLU A 15 -18.84 20.83 -21.47
CA GLU A 15 -17.68 21.73 -21.65
C GLU A 15 -16.68 21.20 -22.69
N LEU A 16 -16.54 19.87 -22.79
CA LEU A 16 -15.63 19.21 -23.73
C LEU A 16 -16.32 18.72 -25.01
N GLU A 17 -17.58 19.13 -25.22
CA GLU A 17 -18.36 18.73 -26.39
C GLU A 17 -17.68 19.21 -27.68
N GLY A 18 -17.59 18.32 -28.68
CA GLY A 18 -16.91 18.61 -29.94
C GLY A 18 -15.39 18.54 -29.90
N ILE A 19 -14.77 18.26 -28.75
CA ILE A 19 -13.32 18.09 -28.62
C ILE A 19 -12.95 16.60 -28.71
N THR A 20 -12.28 16.22 -29.79
CA THR A 20 -11.86 14.82 -30.02
C THR A 20 -10.97 14.30 -28.87
N ASN A 21 -11.46 13.27 -28.17
CA ASN A 21 -10.82 12.66 -27.00
C ASN A 21 -10.64 13.60 -25.78
N GLY A 22 -11.39 14.71 -25.70
CA GLY A 22 -11.29 15.66 -24.59
C GLY A 22 -11.70 15.02 -23.26
N ILE A 23 -12.89 14.42 -23.23
CA ILE A 23 -13.47 13.77 -22.06
C ILE A 23 -12.56 12.66 -21.54
N GLU A 24 -12.13 11.74 -22.41
CA GLU A 24 -11.28 10.62 -22.03
C GLU A 24 -9.91 11.09 -21.53
N SER A 25 -9.38 12.19 -22.07
CA SER A 25 -8.14 12.79 -21.60
C SER A 25 -8.27 13.33 -20.17
N VAL A 26 -9.33 14.10 -19.90
CA VAL A 26 -9.59 14.69 -18.57
C VAL A 26 -9.90 13.59 -17.54
N VAL A 27 -10.83 12.68 -17.85
CA VAL A 27 -11.22 11.60 -16.94
C VAL A 27 -10.04 10.69 -16.63
N SER A 28 -9.24 10.30 -17.63
CA SER A 28 -8.05 9.48 -17.39
C SER A 28 -6.98 10.23 -16.59
N GLY A 29 -6.85 11.55 -16.76
CA GLY A 29 -5.99 12.40 -15.94
C GLY A 29 -6.42 12.42 -14.47
N ALA A 30 -7.71 12.67 -14.24
CA ALA A 30 -8.31 12.72 -12.91
C ALA A 30 -8.18 11.38 -12.19
N ALA A 31 -8.58 10.28 -12.84
CA ALA A 31 -8.47 8.92 -12.30
C ALA A 31 -7.02 8.56 -11.94
N ASN A 32 -6.06 8.95 -12.78
CA ASN A 32 -4.64 8.72 -12.52
C ASN A 32 -4.11 9.51 -11.31
N ARG A 33 -4.57 10.76 -11.12
CA ARG A 33 -4.18 11.56 -9.97
C ARG A 33 -4.82 11.02 -8.69
N ALA A 34 -6.11 10.72 -8.71
CA ALA A 34 -6.81 10.08 -7.61
C ALA A 34 -6.13 8.76 -7.19
N ALA A 35 -5.74 7.89 -8.13
CA ALA A 35 -5.03 6.65 -7.83
C ALA A 35 -3.64 6.87 -7.19
N LEU A 36 -2.91 7.92 -7.57
CA LEU A 36 -1.62 8.27 -6.98
C LEU A 36 -1.78 8.75 -5.52
N GLU A 37 -2.77 9.61 -5.30
CA GLU A 37 -3.12 10.15 -3.99
C GLU A 37 -3.63 9.04 -3.06
N ALA A 38 -4.49 8.16 -3.57
CA ALA A 38 -4.95 6.95 -2.88
C ALA A 38 -3.77 6.11 -2.39
N LYS A 39 -2.84 5.76 -3.30
CA LYS A 39 -1.66 4.97 -2.95
C LYS A 39 -0.84 5.66 -1.85
N LYS A 40 -0.65 6.97 -1.92
CA LYS A 40 0.09 7.73 -0.90
C LYS A 40 -0.56 7.58 0.47
N ASP A 41 -1.88 7.66 0.54
CA ASP A 41 -2.61 7.60 1.79
C ASP A 41 -2.71 6.19 2.36
N VAL A 42 -2.91 5.18 1.52
CA VAL A 42 -2.78 3.77 1.91
C VAL A 42 -1.43 3.58 2.62
N VAL A 43 -0.34 4.01 1.97
CA VAL A 43 1.02 3.84 2.48
C VAL A 43 1.19 4.57 3.80
N ASN A 44 0.71 5.82 3.91
CA ASN A 44 0.81 6.62 5.13
C ASN A 44 0.03 5.97 6.28
N ARG A 45 -1.22 5.55 6.03
CA ARG A 45 -2.06 4.89 7.02
C ARG A 45 -1.42 3.61 7.54
N ILE A 46 -0.82 2.81 6.66
CA ILE A 46 -0.08 1.60 7.05
C ILE A 46 1.10 1.95 7.95
N ILE A 47 1.93 2.93 7.60
CA ILE A 47 3.11 3.27 8.42
C ILE A 47 2.75 3.93 9.74
N ASP A 48 1.55 4.51 9.87
CA ASP A 48 1.03 5.06 11.13
C ASP A 48 0.54 3.96 12.07
N GLU A 49 0.03 2.85 11.54
CA GLU A 49 -0.49 1.73 12.34
C GLU A 49 0.53 0.60 12.58
N PHE A 50 1.50 0.42 11.67
CA PHE A 50 2.50 -0.63 11.73
C PHE A 50 3.93 -0.11 11.87
N TYR A 51 4.74 -0.82 12.65
CA TYR A 51 6.18 -0.56 12.75
C TYR A 51 6.89 -1.08 11.50
N ILE A 52 6.74 -0.43 10.35
CA ILE A 52 7.43 -0.80 9.11
C ILE A 52 7.84 0.44 8.32
N GLU A 53 8.95 0.34 7.57
CA GLU A 53 9.41 1.42 6.71
C GLU A 53 8.46 1.68 5.53
N LYS A 54 8.38 2.95 5.12
CA LYS A 54 7.56 3.39 3.99
C LYS A 54 7.96 2.77 2.65
N LYS A 55 9.27 2.65 2.39
CA LYS A 55 9.82 2.20 1.10
C LYS A 55 9.31 0.82 0.66
N PRO A 56 9.40 -0.25 1.48
CA PRO A 56 8.91 -1.57 1.09
C PRO A 56 7.39 -1.59 0.87
N ILE A 57 6.60 -0.90 1.71
CA ILE A 57 5.15 -0.79 1.53
C ILE A 57 4.81 -0.10 0.20
N ASN A 58 5.48 1.00 -0.10
CA ASN A 58 5.26 1.73 -1.35
C ASN A 58 5.59 0.91 -2.61
N ALA A 59 6.56 -0.02 -2.53
CA ALA A 59 6.92 -0.93 -3.61
C ALA A 59 5.92 -2.08 -3.78
N SER A 60 5.30 -2.50 -2.67
CA SER A 60 4.25 -3.54 -2.66
C SER A 60 2.90 -3.08 -3.21
N ILE A 61 2.69 -1.79 -3.47
CA ILE A 61 1.44 -1.26 -4.05
C ILE A 61 1.74 -0.69 -5.44
N THR A 62 1.03 -1.16 -6.46
CA THR A 62 1.20 -0.74 -7.85
C THR A 62 -0.04 -0.05 -8.38
N ILE A 63 0.16 0.83 -9.37
CA ILE A 63 -0.93 1.54 -10.04
C ILE A 63 -0.91 1.13 -11.51
N LYS A 64 -2.01 0.58 -12.02
CA LYS A 64 -2.29 0.52 -13.45
C LYS A 64 -2.96 1.83 -13.84
N ARG A 65 -2.30 2.61 -14.68
CA ARG A 65 -2.79 3.93 -15.10
C ARG A 65 -3.93 3.82 -16.09
N ALA A 66 -4.87 4.76 -15.99
CA ALA A 66 -5.87 5.05 -17.01
C ALA A 66 -5.20 5.69 -18.24
N ASN A 67 -5.84 5.54 -19.40
CA ASN A 67 -5.50 6.19 -20.66
C ASN A 67 -6.78 6.50 -21.45
N LYS A 68 -6.66 7.12 -22.62
CA LYS A 68 -7.82 7.52 -23.44
C LYS A 68 -8.71 6.35 -23.88
N SER A 69 -8.14 5.16 -24.07
CA SER A 69 -8.89 3.96 -24.45
C SER A 69 -9.45 3.19 -23.26
N ASN A 70 -8.95 3.46 -22.05
CA ASN A 70 -9.40 2.84 -20.81
C ASN A 70 -9.22 3.83 -19.66
N THR A 71 -10.29 4.52 -19.31
CA THR A 71 -10.32 5.58 -18.29
C THR A 71 -10.22 5.04 -16.85
N VAL A 72 -10.12 3.72 -16.66
CA VAL A 72 -10.04 3.09 -15.34
C VAL A 72 -8.60 2.99 -14.86
N ALA A 73 -8.30 3.69 -13.75
CA ALA A 73 -7.08 3.48 -12.98
C ALA A 73 -7.31 2.40 -11.91
N GLN A 74 -6.29 1.58 -11.62
CA GLN A 74 -6.38 0.51 -10.63
C GLN A 74 -5.21 0.56 -9.66
N VAL A 75 -5.49 0.65 -8.37
CA VAL A 75 -4.51 0.48 -7.29
C VAL A 75 -4.53 -0.98 -6.87
N LYS A 76 -3.37 -1.65 -6.85
CA LYS A 76 -3.28 -3.09 -6.59
C LYS A 76 -2.17 -3.40 -5.61
N ASN A 77 -2.40 -4.41 -4.77
CA ASN A 77 -1.34 -5.06 -4.04
C ASN A 77 -0.53 -5.98 -4.98
N ASN A 78 0.76 -5.74 -5.07
CA ASN A 78 1.73 -6.59 -5.72
C ASN A 78 2.13 -7.76 -4.81
N ARG A 79 1.43 -8.89 -4.94
CA ARG A 79 1.67 -10.12 -4.18
C ARG A 79 3.12 -10.62 -4.19
N LYS A 80 3.91 -10.30 -5.23
CA LYS A 80 5.34 -10.69 -5.28
C LYS A 80 6.20 -9.91 -4.28
N GLN A 81 5.77 -8.72 -3.87
CA GLN A 81 6.48 -7.82 -2.96
C GLN A 81 5.70 -7.57 -1.66
N ASP A 82 4.67 -8.37 -1.41
CA ASP A 82 3.72 -8.21 -0.30
C ASP A 82 4.27 -8.76 1.02
N THR A 83 5.27 -9.66 0.98
CA THR A 83 5.73 -10.38 2.18
C THR A 83 7.00 -9.79 2.79
N PHE A 84 6.98 -9.58 4.11
CA PHE A 84 8.09 -8.99 4.85
C PHE A 84 8.68 -9.97 5.86
N THR A 85 10.00 -9.96 6.02
CA THR A 85 10.64 -10.65 7.14
C THR A 85 10.41 -9.89 8.43
N LEU A 86 10.39 -10.61 9.54
CA LEU A 86 10.09 -10.01 10.84
C LEU A 86 11.10 -8.92 11.24
N LYS A 87 12.34 -8.97 10.71
CA LYS A 87 13.37 -7.95 10.94
C LYS A 87 12.99 -6.56 10.43
N ARG A 88 12.09 -6.46 9.44
CA ARG A 88 11.58 -5.16 8.95
C ARG A 88 10.64 -4.48 9.94
N PHE A 89 10.22 -5.20 10.99
CA PHE A 89 9.41 -4.67 12.06
C PHE A 89 10.23 -4.28 13.28
N LYS A 90 9.57 -3.73 14.30
CA LYS A 90 10.22 -3.43 15.58
C LYS A 90 10.62 -4.73 16.26
N VAL A 91 11.92 -4.99 16.26
CA VAL A 91 12.54 -6.16 16.90
C VAL A 91 13.59 -5.67 17.89
N ASP A 92 13.40 -6.05 19.15
CA ASP A 92 14.31 -5.78 20.25
C ASP A 92 15.02 -7.10 20.66
N ILE A 93 16.34 -7.03 20.76
CA ILE A 93 17.22 -8.17 20.96
C ILE A 93 17.96 -7.94 22.29
N PRO A 94 17.39 -8.39 23.42
CA PRO A 94 18.03 -8.20 24.70
C PRO A 94 19.30 -9.05 24.80
N SER A 95 20.26 -8.63 25.63
CA SER A 95 21.48 -9.40 25.91
C SER A 95 21.16 -10.75 26.58
N ASN A 96 20.14 -10.77 27.43
CA ASN A 96 19.62 -11.95 28.10
C ASN A 96 18.09 -12.03 27.92
N GLY A 97 17.58 -13.21 27.56
CA GLY A 97 16.15 -13.49 27.45
C GLY A 97 15.62 -13.60 26.00
N PRO A 98 14.30 -13.71 25.82
CA PRO A 98 13.69 -13.89 24.50
C PRO A 98 13.70 -12.59 23.68
N ILE A 99 13.80 -12.72 22.35
CA ILE A 99 13.61 -11.61 21.41
C ILE A 99 12.19 -11.05 21.57
N LYS A 100 12.06 -9.72 21.59
CA LYS A 100 10.79 -9.02 21.69
C LYS A 100 10.44 -8.39 20.36
N VAL A 101 9.17 -8.48 19.95
CA VAL A 101 8.71 -8.02 18.63
C VAL A 101 7.39 -7.28 18.75
N ALA A 102 7.26 -6.17 18.03
CA ALA A 102 6.00 -5.49 17.80
C ALA A 102 5.83 -5.24 16.29
N GLN A 103 4.67 -5.64 15.75
CA GLN A 103 4.38 -5.48 14.32
C GLN A 103 3.40 -4.33 14.07
N SER A 104 2.27 -4.33 14.78
CA SER A 104 1.36 -3.18 14.86
C SER A 104 1.63 -2.36 16.13
N ARG A 105 1.29 -1.08 16.09
CA ARG A 105 1.37 -0.19 17.26
C ARG A 105 0.30 -0.53 18.30
N SER A 106 -0.88 -0.96 17.85
CA SER A 106 -1.99 -1.40 18.71
C SER A 106 -1.78 -2.78 19.36
N GLY A 107 -1.03 -3.68 18.72
CA GLY A 107 -0.90 -5.08 19.14
C GLY A 107 0.08 -5.36 20.27
N GLY A 108 0.76 -4.33 20.78
CA GLY A 108 1.74 -4.43 21.86
C GLY A 108 3.02 -5.20 21.48
N ILE A 109 3.92 -5.33 22.46
CA ILE A 109 5.18 -6.07 22.32
C ILE A 109 4.94 -7.52 22.75
N LYS A 110 5.37 -8.47 21.90
CA LYS A 110 5.27 -9.91 22.16
C LYS A 110 6.65 -10.54 22.25
N GLU A 111 6.82 -11.46 23.20
CA GLU A 111 8.04 -12.25 23.30
C GLU A 111 8.01 -13.43 22.32
N LEU A 112 9.10 -13.57 21.58
CA LEU A 112 9.30 -14.65 20.63
C LEU A 112 10.29 -15.66 21.21
N LYS A 113 9.77 -16.63 21.95
CA LYS A 113 10.55 -17.71 22.55
C LYS A 113 11.24 -18.54 21.46
N ARG A 114 12.46 -19.01 21.77
CA ARG A 114 13.31 -19.83 20.86
C ARG A 114 13.65 -19.14 19.52
N ALA A 115 13.51 -17.82 19.46
CA ALA A 115 13.99 -17.05 18.34
C ALA A 115 15.44 -16.63 18.54
N PHE A 116 16.13 -16.46 17.41
CA PHE A 116 17.50 -15.98 17.36
C PHE A 116 17.68 -15.18 16.06
N VAL A 117 18.70 -14.32 16.04
CA VAL A 117 19.05 -13.54 14.86
C VAL A 117 20.29 -14.15 14.21
N ASN A 118 20.25 -14.31 12.89
CA ASN A 118 21.41 -14.78 12.13
C ASN A 118 21.39 -14.23 10.70
N ALA A 119 22.55 -14.14 10.06
CA ALA A 119 22.66 -13.84 8.64
C ALA A 119 22.76 -15.15 7.84
N PRO A 120 21.91 -15.36 6.81
CA PRO A 120 22.06 -16.50 5.90
C PRO A 120 23.45 -16.50 5.25
N LYS A 121 24.05 -17.69 5.04
CA LYS A 121 25.38 -17.80 4.41
C LYS A 121 25.46 -17.15 3.02
N ASN A 122 24.36 -17.21 2.26
CA ASN A 122 24.25 -16.62 0.93
C ASN A 122 23.93 -15.12 0.95
N GLN A 123 23.72 -14.52 2.12
CA GLN A 123 23.41 -13.10 2.31
C GLN A 123 24.15 -12.55 3.55
N PRO A 124 25.50 -12.55 3.53
CA PRO A 124 26.29 -12.06 4.66
C PRO A 124 25.90 -10.62 5.00
N GLY A 125 25.78 -10.33 6.30
CA GLY A 125 25.35 -9.01 6.81
C GLY A 125 23.84 -8.79 6.84
N ASN A 126 23.03 -9.60 6.14
CA ASN A 126 21.57 -9.49 6.17
C ASN A 126 20.99 -10.28 7.35
N LEU A 127 21.01 -9.67 8.54
CA LEU A 127 20.45 -10.28 9.75
C LEU A 127 18.94 -10.54 9.60
N GLN A 128 18.51 -11.74 9.93
CA GLN A 128 17.11 -12.16 9.91
C GLN A 128 16.73 -12.82 11.22
N VAL A 129 15.43 -12.76 11.57
CA VAL A 129 14.89 -13.42 12.76
C VAL A 129 14.44 -14.82 12.38
N PHE A 130 15.01 -15.82 13.04
CA PHE A 130 14.65 -17.23 12.89
C PHE A 130 14.04 -17.75 14.19
N ARG A 131 13.27 -18.83 14.10
CA ARG A 131 12.78 -19.56 15.27
C ARG A 131 13.01 -21.05 15.07
N ARG A 132 13.37 -21.74 16.15
CA ARG A 132 13.37 -23.20 16.19
C ARG A 132 11.98 -23.70 16.56
N ASP A 133 11.28 -24.32 15.62
CA ASP A 133 9.89 -24.77 15.80
C ASP A 133 9.78 -26.11 16.54
N GLY A 134 10.84 -26.93 16.56
CA GLY A 134 10.77 -28.25 17.17
C GLY A 134 12.12 -28.88 17.54
N LYS A 135 12.08 -30.18 17.85
CA LYS A 135 13.25 -30.97 18.30
C LYS A 135 14.00 -31.69 17.17
N LYS A 136 13.48 -31.68 15.94
CA LYS A 136 14.15 -32.30 14.77
C LYS A 136 15.54 -31.68 14.56
N ARG A 137 16.39 -32.30 13.71
CA ARG A 137 17.76 -31.84 13.46
C ARG A 137 17.84 -30.40 12.91
N ASN A 138 16.94 -30.02 11.99
CA ASN A 138 16.92 -28.67 11.41
C ASN A 138 15.49 -28.09 11.26
N PRO A 139 14.75 -27.83 12.35
CA PRO A 139 13.39 -27.29 12.33
C PRO A 139 13.45 -25.78 12.54
N ILE A 140 14.17 -25.08 11.66
CA ILE A 140 14.41 -23.65 11.75
C ILE A 140 13.57 -22.97 10.67
N SER A 141 12.73 -22.02 11.06
CA SER A 141 11.93 -21.23 10.13
C SER A 141 12.29 -19.74 10.22
N LEU A 142 12.37 -19.12 9.04
CA LEU A 142 12.46 -17.66 8.91
C LEU A 142 11.14 -17.05 9.34
N GLN A 143 11.19 -16.15 10.32
CA GLN A 143 10.00 -15.50 10.82
C GLN A 143 9.57 -14.37 9.88
N ARG A 144 8.29 -14.38 9.53
CA ARG A 144 7.64 -13.37 8.69
C ARG A 144 6.75 -12.49 9.56
N GLY A 145 6.59 -11.25 9.13
CA GLY A 145 5.59 -10.38 9.71
C GLY A 145 4.34 -10.28 8.84
N TYR A 146 3.48 -9.31 9.14
CA TYR A 146 2.33 -8.95 8.31
C TYR A 146 2.76 -8.73 6.86
N SER A 147 1.92 -9.15 5.93
CA SER A 147 2.01 -8.73 4.54
C SER A 147 1.29 -7.40 4.33
N THR A 148 1.56 -6.67 3.25
CA THR A 148 0.78 -5.46 2.92
C THR A 148 -0.71 -5.77 2.81
N GLY A 149 -1.09 -6.92 2.25
CA GLY A 149 -2.48 -7.38 2.17
C GLY A 149 -3.09 -7.56 3.56
N GLY A 150 -2.40 -8.27 4.45
CA GLY A 150 -2.84 -8.42 5.84
C GLY A 150 -2.90 -7.08 6.60
N MET A 151 -2.02 -6.12 6.30
CA MET A 151 -2.09 -4.78 6.89
C MET A 151 -3.33 -4.00 6.44
N LEU A 152 -3.70 -4.12 5.16
CA LEU A 152 -4.88 -3.47 4.60
C LEU A 152 -6.16 -4.00 5.24
N GLU A 153 -6.24 -5.32 5.44
CA GLU A 153 -7.40 -6.01 6.02
C GLU A 153 -7.58 -5.73 7.52
N THR A 154 -6.49 -5.53 8.28
CA THR A 154 -6.56 -5.44 9.75
C THR A 154 -7.19 -4.13 10.25
N ASN A 155 -7.05 -3.02 9.52
CA ASN A 155 -7.41 -1.69 10.01
C ASN A 155 -8.52 -1.00 9.21
N ASN A 156 -9.30 -1.76 8.42
CA ASN A 156 -10.29 -1.21 7.48
C ASN A 156 -9.72 -0.07 6.62
N VAL A 157 -8.45 -0.21 6.22
CA VAL A 157 -7.73 0.82 5.46
C VAL A 157 -8.39 1.03 4.10
N ILE A 158 -8.96 -0.04 3.54
CA ILE A 158 -9.63 -0.01 2.25
C ILE A 158 -10.89 0.86 2.34
N ASP A 159 -11.78 0.59 3.29
CA ASP A 159 -13.04 1.31 3.44
C ASP A 159 -12.83 2.82 3.61
N PHE A 160 -11.91 3.22 4.50
CA PHE A 160 -11.55 4.64 4.69
C PHE A 160 -11.04 5.30 3.40
N ILE A 161 -10.39 4.54 2.53
CA ILE A 161 -9.78 5.05 1.32
C ILE A 161 -10.77 5.08 0.16
N GLU A 162 -11.78 4.21 0.14
CA GLU A 162 -12.84 4.27 -0.87
C GLU A 162 -13.58 5.62 -0.80
N ASP A 163 -14.00 6.04 0.41
CA ASP A 163 -14.66 7.33 0.63
C ASP A 163 -13.75 8.50 0.18
N LEU A 164 -12.48 8.48 0.59
CA LEU A 164 -11.53 9.54 0.26
C LEU A 164 -11.17 9.60 -1.23
N ILE A 165 -11.18 8.45 -1.92
CA ILE A 165 -10.92 8.43 -3.36
C ILE A 165 -12.08 9.06 -4.12
N GLN A 166 -13.33 8.84 -3.69
CA GLN A 166 -14.49 9.43 -4.35
C GLN A 166 -14.40 10.97 -4.33
N GLU A 167 -14.22 11.54 -3.14
CA GLU A 167 -14.05 12.99 -2.95
C GLU A 167 -12.89 13.54 -3.81
N ARG A 168 -11.77 12.81 -3.87
CA ARG A 168 -10.61 13.22 -4.66
C ARG A 168 -10.82 13.09 -6.15
N LEU A 169 -11.58 12.11 -6.61
CA LEU A 169 -11.83 11.92 -8.02
C LEU A 169 -12.61 13.10 -8.57
N GLU A 170 -13.65 13.53 -7.85
CA GLU A 170 -14.45 14.71 -8.18
C GLU A 170 -13.59 15.98 -8.22
N ASN A 171 -12.86 16.25 -7.13
CA ASN A 171 -11.92 17.40 -7.06
C ASN A 171 -10.84 17.38 -8.15
N ASN A 172 -10.37 16.19 -8.54
CA ASN A 172 -9.35 16.05 -9.58
C ASN A 172 -9.94 16.17 -10.99
N LEU A 173 -11.23 15.92 -11.17
CA LEU A 173 -11.93 16.10 -12.44
C LEU A 173 -11.95 17.58 -12.81
N GLU A 174 -12.43 18.44 -11.90
CA GLU A 174 -12.47 19.90 -12.10
C GLU A 174 -11.08 20.46 -12.41
N LYS A 175 -10.06 20.09 -11.62
CA LYS A 175 -8.68 20.53 -11.85
C LYS A 175 -8.10 20.08 -13.19
N GLU A 176 -8.49 18.92 -13.70
CA GLU A 176 -8.01 18.46 -15.01
C GLU A 176 -8.78 19.11 -16.16
N VAL A 177 -10.03 19.55 -15.95
CA VAL A 177 -10.75 20.40 -16.92
C VAL A 177 -10.07 21.77 -17.04
N ASP A 178 -9.81 22.45 -15.92
CA ASP A 178 -9.15 23.76 -15.93
C ASP A 178 -7.80 23.70 -16.66
N LYS A 179 -6.99 22.71 -16.29
CA LYS A 179 -5.68 22.44 -16.90
C LYS A 179 -5.77 22.04 -18.38
N PHE A 180 -6.90 21.52 -18.84
CA PHE A 180 -7.11 21.19 -20.24
C PHE A 180 -7.29 22.46 -21.08
N PHE A 181 -7.99 23.48 -20.55
CA PHE A 181 -8.22 24.76 -21.23
C PHE A 181 -7.10 25.79 -21.06
N GLU A 182 -6.29 25.68 -20.01
CA GLU A 182 -5.09 26.52 -19.81
C GLU A 182 -3.92 26.20 -20.76
N LYS A 183 -4.03 25.12 -21.56
CA LYS A 183 -3.03 24.67 -22.52
C LYS A 183 -3.29 25.14 -23.94
#